data_AF-A0A6A4AFG0-F1
#
_entry.id   AF-A0A6A4AFG0-F1
#
_cell.length_a   1.000
_cell.length_b   1.000
_cell.length_c   1.000
_cell.angle_alpha   90.00
_cell.angle_beta   90.00
_cell.angle_gamma   90.00
#
_symmetry.space_group_name_H-M   'P 1'
#
loop_
_entity.id
_entity.type
_entity.pdbx_description
1 polymer ?
#
loop_
_entity_poly.entity_id
_entity_poly.type
_entity_poly.pdbx_seq_one_letter_code
_entity_poly.pdbx_strand_id
1 'polypeptide(L)'
;MTTITTTKASAVTGHSSKRKADQMSAATTGEPETKRPYNGKCQYKTGKCFNERTLKRNGDAHSLCEEHRTKQNLIQRRSDRKYQKVHAIRRRERPQRRAELKKQVSTAVAQQFFIESQQQKTFSIPLPQ
;
A
#
# COMPACT_ATOMS: atom_id res chain seq x y z
N MET A 1 39.72 14.46 -26.97
CA MET A 1 39.79 13.02 -27.26
C MET A 1 39.87 12.29 -25.93
N THR A 2 39.24 11.11 -25.85
CA THR A 2 39.17 10.13 -24.73
C THR A 2 38.40 10.54 -23.47
N THR A 3 37.53 9.74 -22.86
CA THR A 3 36.66 8.61 -23.26
C THR A 3 35.64 8.47 -22.12
N ILE A 4 34.36 8.29 -22.46
CA ILE A 4 33.26 8.09 -21.52
C ILE A 4 33.34 6.65 -20.99
N THR A 5 33.49 6.46 -19.68
CA THR A 5 33.38 5.15 -19.03
C THR A 5 31.94 4.88 -18.64
N THR A 6 31.25 4.11 -19.48
CA THR A 6 29.91 3.56 -19.23
C THR A 6 30.04 2.22 -18.50
N THR A 7 29.72 2.15 -17.22
CA THR A 7 29.60 0.86 -16.51
C THR A 7 28.16 0.35 -16.62
N LYS A 8 27.99 -0.71 -17.41
CA LYS A 8 26.84 -1.62 -17.41
C LYS A 8 26.86 -2.50 -16.15
N ALA A 9 25.70 -2.69 -15.54
CA ALA A 9 25.40 -3.84 -14.68
C ALA A 9 23.95 -4.25 -14.96
N SER A 10 23.75 -5.26 -15.80
CA SER A 10 23.55 -6.66 -15.42
C SER A 10 22.11 -6.93 -15.01
N ALA A 11 21.39 -7.49 -15.98
CA ALA A 11 20.05 -8.04 -15.84
C ALA A 11 20.04 -9.12 -14.74
N VAL A 12 19.15 -8.96 -13.76
CA VAL A 12 18.82 -10.04 -12.83
C VAL A 12 17.85 -10.98 -13.53
N THR A 13 18.37 -12.17 -13.80
CA THR A 13 17.70 -13.35 -14.31
C THR A 13 16.54 -13.78 -13.41
N GLY A 14 15.42 -14.11 -14.06
CA GLY A 14 14.20 -14.56 -13.41
C GLY A 14 14.37 -15.89 -12.67
N HIS A 15 13.85 -15.95 -11.45
CA HIS A 15 13.57 -17.20 -10.76
C HIS A 15 12.09 -17.54 -10.93
N SER A 16 11.77 -18.14 -12.08
CA SER A 16 10.49 -18.79 -12.30
C SER A 16 10.49 -20.10 -11.51
N SER A 17 10.09 -20.04 -10.24
CA SER A 17 9.90 -21.22 -9.40
C SER A 17 8.65 -21.97 -9.87
N LYS A 18 8.87 -22.83 -10.86
CA LYS A 18 7.92 -23.82 -11.38
C LYS A 18 7.66 -24.86 -10.30
N ARG A 19 6.77 -24.57 -9.35
CA ARG A 19 6.19 -25.60 -8.48
C ARG A 19 5.18 -26.38 -9.30
N LYS A 20 5.61 -27.52 -9.83
CA LYS A 20 4.74 -28.64 -10.16
C LYS A 20 4.06 -29.05 -8.84
N ALA A 21 2.79 -28.71 -8.69
CA ALA A 21 1.96 -29.31 -7.67
C ALA A 21 1.41 -30.60 -8.26
N ASP A 22 1.92 -31.69 -7.74
CA ASP A 22 1.43 -33.04 -7.97
C ASP A 22 -0.09 -33.08 -7.77
N GLN A 23 -0.72 -33.69 -8.77
CA GLN A 23 -2.14 -33.93 -8.82
C GLN A 23 -2.42 -35.12 -7.91
N MET A 24 -2.62 -34.86 -6.62
CA MET A 24 -3.02 -35.90 -5.67
C MET A 24 -4.50 -36.17 -5.87
N SER A 25 -4.78 -37.21 -6.66
CA SER A 25 -6.09 -37.87 -6.78
C SER A 25 -6.48 -38.46 -5.42
N ALA A 26 -7.27 -37.73 -4.65
CA ALA A 26 -8.02 -38.29 -3.52
C ALA A 26 -9.30 -38.94 -4.07
N ALA A 27 -9.15 -40.16 -4.59
CA ALA A 27 -10.25 -41.10 -4.66
C ALA A 27 -10.42 -41.76 -3.29
N THR A 28 -11.68 -42.05 -2.97
CA THR A 28 -12.19 -42.78 -1.79
C THR A 28 -12.12 -41.98 -0.48
N THR A 29 -13.18 -41.82 0.30
CA THR A 29 -14.23 -42.78 0.63
C THR A 29 -15.47 -41.98 1.04
N GLY A 30 -16.65 -42.38 0.56
CA GLY A 30 -17.91 -42.06 1.25
C GLY A 30 -17.89 -42.76 2.60
N GLU A 31 -17.24 -42.14 3.58
CA GLU A 31 -17.24 -42.56 4.98
C GLU A 31 -18.50 -42.00 5.66
N PRO A 32 -19.11 -42.78 6.55
CA PRO A 32 -20.45 -42.55 7.05
C PRO A 32 -20.52 -41.21 7.79
N GLU A 33 -21.68 -40.57 7.67
CA GLU A 33 -22.05 -39.34 8.36
C GLU A 33 -22.15 -39.60 9.88
N THR A 34 -21.02 -39.86 10.54
CA THR A 34 -20.88 -39.71 11.99
C THR A 34 -20.95 -38.22 12.24
N LYS A 35 -22.19 -37.75 12.45
CA LYS A 35 -22.59 -36.35 12.66
C LYS A 35 -21.55 -35.62 13.49
N ARG A 36 -20.71 -34.82 12.82
CA ARG A 36 -19.83 -33.87 13.51
C ARG A 36 -20.74 -33.00 14.41
N PRO A 37 -20.33 -32.70 15.64
CA PRO A 37 -21.15 -31.90 16.53
C PRO A 37 -21.47 -30.56 15.84
N TYR A 38 -22.75 -30.23 15.75
CA TYR A 38 -23.21 -28.99 15.14
C TYR A 38 -22.65 -27.79 15.92
N ASN A 39 -21.84 -26.96 15.26
CA ASN A 39 -21.12 -25.85 15.89
C ASN A 39 -22.01 -24.64 16.17
N GLY A 40 -23.31 -24.72 15.87
CA GLY A 40 -24.26 -23.61 16.02
C GLY A 40 -24.32 -22.69 14.80
N LYS A 41 -25.37 -21.87 14.77
CA LYS A 41 -25.59 -20.84 13.74
C LYS A 41 -24.56 -19.72 13.81
N CYS A 42 -24.24 -19.16 12.63
CA CYS A 42 -23.39 -17.99 12.47
C CYS A 42 -23.86 -16.80 13.31
N GLN A 43 -22.95 -16.17 14.05
CA GLN A 43 -23.22 -15.01 14.90
C GLN A 43 -22.95 -13.68 14.16
N TYR A 44 -23.26 -13.62 12.86
CA TYR A 44 -23.06 -12.38 12.12
C TYR A 44 -24.03 -11.32 12.62
N LYS A 45 -23.54 -10.06 12.78
CA LYS A 45 -24.28 -8.95 13.42
C LYS A 45 -25.70 -8.71 12.91
N THR A 46 -25.99 -9.06 11.66
CA THR A 46 -27.32 -8.88 11.06
C THR A 46 -28.32 -9.94 11.52
N GLY A 47 -27.88 -11.04 12.15
CA GLY A 47 -28.74 -12.08 12.73
C GLY A 47 -29.48 -12.98 11.74
N LYS A 48 -29.42 -12.69 10.43
CA LYS A 48 -30.16 -13.41 9.37
C LYS A 48 -29.40 -14.62 8.79
N CYS A 49 -28.26 -15.00 9.36
CA CYS A 49 -27.42 -16.06 8.82
C CYS A 49 -27.65 -17.37 9.56
N PHE A 50 -28.12 -18.38 8.83
CA PHE A 50 -28.40 -19.71 9.38
C PHE A 50 -27.29 -20.73 9.12
N ASN A 51 -26.25 -20.33 8.37
CA ASN A 51 -25.10 -21.18 8.08
C ASN A 51 -24.35 -21.55 9.36
N GLU A 52 -23.76 -22.74 9.38
CA GLU A 52 -22.99 -23.24 10.51
C GLU A 52 -21.67 -22.49 10.69
N ARG A 53 -21.23 -22.37 11.95
CA ARG A 53 -19.91 -21.82 12.30
C ARG A 53 -18.79 -22.77 11.87
N THR A 54 -17.74 -22.22 11.27
CA THR A 54 -16.58 -23.02 10.84
C THR A 54 -15.63 -23.32 12.01
N LEU A 55 -14.81 -24.35 11.89
CA LEU A 55 -13.78 -24.67 12.89
C LEU A 55 -12.45 -23.97 12.57
N LYS A 56 -11.77 -23.52 13.62
CA LYS A 56 -10.36 -23.14 13.57
C LYS A 56 -9.50 -24.38 13.44
N ARG A 57 -8.22 -24.17 13.07
CA ARG A 57 -7.19 -25.23 13.10
C ARG A 57 -7.01 -25.86 14.48
N ASN A 58 -7.34 -25.13 15.54
CA ASN A 58 -7.23 -25.60 16.92
C ASN A 58 -8.43 -26.44 17.38
N GLY A 59 -9.44 -26.65 16.53
CA GLY A 59 -10.67 -27.35 16.90
C GLY A 59 -11.79 -26.46 17.45
N ASP A 60 -11.51 -25.21 17.84
CA ASP A 60 -12.53 -24.27 18.30
C ASP A 60 -13.42 -23.74 17.18
N ALA A 61 -14.71 -23.55 17.45
CA ALA A 61 -15.61 -22.88 16.52
C ALA A 61 -15.27 -21.38 16.35
N HIS A 62 -15.22 -20.92 15.10
CA HIS A 62 -15.30 -19.52 14.76
C HIS A 62 -16.66 -18.94 15.18
N SER A 63 -16.75 -17.62 15.31
CA SER A 63 -18.03 -16.95 15.55
C SER A 63 -18.90 -16.86 14.28
N LEU A 64 -18.27 -16.92 13.10
CA LEU A 64 -18.91 -16.72 11.80
C LEU A 64 -18.86 -17.99 10.95
N CYS A 65 -19.79 -18.12 10.01
CA CYS A 65 -19.73 -19.11 8.94
C CYS A 65 -18.66 -18.77 7.89
N GLU A 66 -18.40 -19.70 6.98
CA GLU A 66 -17.37 -19.56 5.95
C GLU A 66 -17.60 -18.35 5.02
N GLU A 67 -18.84 -18.15 4.61
CA GLU A 67 -19.23 -17.03 3.77
C GLU A 67 -18.88 -15.68 4.41
N HIS A 68 -19.24 -15.49 5.68
CA HIS A 68 -18.98 -14.26 6.41
C HIS A 68 -17.49 -14.06 6.71
N ARG A 69 -16.74 -15.13 6.99
CA ARG A 69 -15.27 -15.04 7.13
C ARG A 69 -14.60 -14.60 5.84
N THR A 70 -15.01 -15.18 4.71
CA THR A 70 -14.47 -14.83 3.39
C THR A 70 -14.83 -13.40 3.01
N LYS A 71 -16.07 -12.97 3.25
CA LYS A 71 -16.50 -11.59 3.03
C LYS A 71 -15.71 -10.60 3.89
N GLN A 72 -15.51 -10.91 5.17
CA GLN A 72 -14.71 -10.09 6.08
C GLN A 72 -13.25 -9.99 5.60
N ASN A 73 -12.65 -11.11 5.19
CA ASN A 73 -11.30 -11.12 4.61
C ASN A 73 -11.21 -10.29 3.33
N LEU A 74 -12.21 -10.35 2.46
CA LEU A 74 -12.27 -9.55 1.24
C LEU A 74 -12.32 -8.05 1.57
N ILE A 75 -13.17 -7.66 2.52
CA ILE A 75 -13.28 -6.27 2.99
C ILE A 75 -11.93 -5.80 3.57
N GLN A 76 -11.31 -6.62 4.43
CA GLN A 76 -10.00 -6.33 5.02
C GLN A 76 -8.93 -6.14 3.93
N ARG A 77 -8.83 -7.07 2.98
CA ARG A 77 -7.89 -6.95 1.85
C ARG A 77 -8.16 -5.73 0.97
N ARG A 78 -9.40 -5.27 0.89
CA ARG A 78 -9.76 -4.06 0.14
C ARG A 78 -9.31 -2.80 0.87
N SER A 79 -9.54 -2.72 2.18
CA SER A 79 -9.07 -1.59 3.00
C SER A 79 -7.55 -1.53 3.07
N ASP A 80 -6.88 -2.67 3.22
CA ASP A 80 -5.41 -2.74 3.28
C ASP A 80 -4.80 -2.25 1.97
N ARG A 81 -5.33 -2.70 0.82
CA ARG A 81 -4.89 -2.20 -0.49
C ARG A 81 -5.12 -0.69 -0.64
N LYS A 82 -6.23 -0.16 -0.14
CA LYS A 82 -6.49 1.29 -0.15
C LYS A 82 -5.45 2.03 0.71
N TYR A 83 -5.21 1.55 1.93
CA TYR A 83 -4.23 2.14 2.85
C TYR A 83 -2.82 2.10 2.28
N GLN A 84 -2.38 0.95 1.73
CA GLN A 84 -1.08 0.80 1.09
C GLN A 84 -0.87 1.79 -0.06
N LYS A 85 -1.88 1.97 -0.94
CA LYS A 85 -1.81 2.95 -2.04
C LYS A 85 -1.63 4.37 -1.52
N VAL A 86 -2.46 4.79 -0.55
CA VAL A 86 -2.38 6.13 0.05
C VAL A 86 -1.02 6.35 0.71
N HIS A 87 -0.52 5.36 1.46
CA HIS A 87 0.80 5.43 2.09
C HIS A 87 1.94 5.51 1.09
N ALA A 88 1.86 4.77 -0.02
CA ALA A 88 2.85 4.83 -1.09
C ALA A 88 2.89 6.22 -1.75
N ILE A 89 1.73 6.80 -2.07
CA ILE A 89 1.60 8.15 -2.63
C ILE A 89 2.19 9.18 -1.66
N ARG A 90 1.76 9.16 -0.39
CA ARG A 90 2.24 10.10 0.63
C ARG A 90 3.75 10.01 0.85
N ARG A 91 4.33 8.81 0.78
CA ARG A 91 5.79 8.63 0.86
C ARG A 91 6.50 9.23 -0.36
N ARG A 92 5.94 9.12 -1.56
CA ARG A 92 6.51 9.70 -2.79
C ARG A 92 6.40 11.22 -2.83
N GLU A 93 5.27 11.78 -2.39
CA GLU A 93 5.00 13.22 -2.43
C GLU A 93 5.74 14.00 -1.33
N ARG A 94 6.03 13.37 -0.18
CA ARG A 94 6.66 14.06 0.96
C ARG A 94 8.02 14.72 0.60
N PRO A 95 8.98 14.05 -0.06
CA PRO A 95 10.20 14.68 -0.53
C PRO A 95 9.95 15.78 -1.58
N GLN A 96 9.03 15.55 -2.51
CA GLN A 96 8.70 16.51 -3.57
C GLN A 96 8.14 17.81 -3.00
N ARG A 97 7.18 17.71 -2.07
CA ARG A 97 6.62 18.86 -1.36
C ARG A 97 7.68 19.62 -0.57
N ARG A 98 8.62 18.91 0.06
CA ARG A 98 9.75 19.53 0.77
C ARG A 98 10.71 20.26 -0.18
N ALA A 99 11.02 19.65 -1.33
CA ALA A 99 11.88 20.26 -2.33
C ALA A 99 11.24 21.51 -2.95
N GLU A 100 9.95 21.44 -3.27
CA GLU A 100 9.18 22.57 -3.81
C GLU A 100 9.11 23.72 -2.81
N LEU A 101 8.80 23.44 -1.54
CA LEU A 101 8.81 24.47 -0.49
C LEU A 101 10.20 25.11 -0.34
N LYS A 102 11.27 24.31 -0.36
CA LYS A 102 12.64 24.83 -0.28
C LYS A 102 12.98 25.73 -1.48
N LYS A 103 12.54 25.35 -2.69
CA LYS A 103 12.68 26.15 -3.91
C LYS A 103 11.94 27.47 -3.78
N GLN A 104 10.67 27.45 -3.40
CA GLN A 104 9.85 28.66 -3.21
C GLN A 104 10.48 29.62 -2.21
N VAL A 105 10.93 29.12 -1.05
CA VAL A 105 11.62 29.94 -0.05
C VAL A 105 12.89 30.55 -0.62
N SER A 106 13.72 29.77 -1.33
CA SER A 106 14.96 30.30 -1.92
C SER A 106 14.71 31.38 -2.97
N THR A 107 13.68 31.20 -3.82
CA THR A 107 13.32 32.17 -4.85
C THR A 107 12.79 33.45 -4.21
N ALA A 108 11.94 33.34 -3.19
CA ALA A 108 11.39 34.51 -2.47
C ALA A 108 12.52 35.32 -1.80
N VAL A 109 13.47 34.65 -1.15
CA VAL A 109 14.64 35.30 -0.55
C VAL A 109 15.47 36.03 -1.61
N ALA A 110 15.73 35.40 -2.76
CA ALA A 110 16.46 36.04 -3.85
C ALA A 110 15.73 37.27 -4.44
N GLN A 111 14.40 37.19 -4.59
CA GLN A 111 13.58 38.31 -5.03
C GLN A 111 13.65 39.48 -4.05
N GLN A 112 13.61 39.20 -2.75
CA GLN A 112 13.71 40.22 -1.72
C GLN A 112 15.06 40.98 -1.79
N PHE A 113 16.16 40.24 -1.89
CA PHE A 113 17.49 40.84 -2.07
C PHE A 113 17.58 41.72 -3.33
N PHE A 114 16.94 41.30 -4.43
CA PHE A 114 16.92 42.08 -5.67
C PHE A 114 16.15 43.39 -5.51
N ILE A 115 14.99 43.35 -4.85
CA ILE A 115 14.18 44.55 -4.59
C ILE A 115 14.96 45.54 -3.73
N GLU A 116 15.59 45.07 -2.65
CA GLU A 116 16.41 45.90 -1.77
C GLU A 116 17.58 46.55 -2.53
N SER A 117 18.25 45.81 -3.40
CA SER A 117 19.33 46.36 -4.24
C SER A 117 18.87 47.47 -5.18
N GLN A 118 17.68 47.34 -5.78
CA GLN A 118 17.11 48.38 -6.64
C GLN A 118 16.76 49.64 -5.83
N GLN A 119 16.18 49.47 -4.64
CA GLN A 119 15.87 50.60 -3.75
C GLN A 119 17.13 51.40 -3.41
N GLN A 120 18.22 50.74 -3.01
CA GLN A 120 19.48 51.41 -2.70
C GLN A 120 20.01 52.24 -3.87
N LYS A 121 19.92 51.73 -5.10
CA LYS A 121 20.34 52.47 -6.31
C LYS A 121 19.46 53.70 -6.56
N THR A 122 18.15 53.59 -6.37
CA THR A 122 17.24 54.74 -6.54
C THR A 122 17.45 55.83 -5.49
N PHE A 123 17.76 55.47 -4.24
CA PHE A 123 18.06 56.44 -3.18
C PHE A 123 19.37 57.21 -3.42
N SER A 124 20.30 56.67 -4.22
CA SER A 124 21.59 57.30 -4.50
C SER A 124 21.63 58.24 -5.72
N ILE A 125 20.52 58.44 -6.45
CA ILE A 125 20.46 59.35 -7.61
C ILE A 125 20.27 60.79 -7.11
N PRO A 126 21.22 61.73 -7.33
CA PRO A 126 21.09 63.11 -6.88
C PRO A 126 20.01 63.84 -7.70
N LEU A 127 19.15 64.59 -7.02
CA LEU A 127 18.17 65.47 -7.67
C LEU A 127 18.93 66.55 -8.48
N PRO A 128 18.64 66.75 -9.78
CA PRO A 128 19.24 67.84 -10.53
C PRO A 128 18.78 69.18 -9.93
N GLN A 129 19.74 70.04 -9.62
CA GLN A 129 19.52 71.43 -9.20
C GLN A 129 19.26 72.33 -10.41
#